data_AF-G8NWB0-F1
#
_entry.id   AF-G8NWB0-F1
#
_cell.length_a   1.000
_cell.length_b   1.000
_cell.length_c   1.000
_cell.angle_alpha   90.00
_cell.angle_beta   90.00
_cell.angle_gamma   90.00
#
_symmetry.space_group_name_H-M   'P 1'
#
loop_
_entity.id
_entity.type
_entity.pdbx_description
1 polymer ?
#
loop_
_entity_poly.entity_id
_entity_poly.type
_entity_poly.pdbx_seq_one_letter_code
_entity_poly.pdbx_strand_id
1 'polypeptide(L)'
;MTITPLTDKEQKELSRLQLFYWKEALRCEKAKAYLAGCVMLGSALEALLMNIIDLYAEEAEKTGKIPMSKNKAKPLLKWDLADLLNVAKATGWLPSALDLNSDWNWRKAKVGDYAELVRMMRNLAHPARYLQDHTGRRVTNRYLQRQFEIVLASRDWLVAHNNRELLKAIEEEEKRAAGTP
;
A
#
# COMPACT_ATOMS: atom_id res chain seq x y z
N MET A 1 16.71 3.40 -13.79
CA MET A 1 16.43 4.69 -13.13
C MET A 1 16.19 4.35 -11.69
N THR A 2 16.97 4.89 -10.75
CA THR A 2 17.06 4.30 -9.41
C THR A 2 16.25 5.05 -8.37
N ILE A 3 15.52 4.29 -7.55
CA ILE A 3 14.88 4.79 -6.33
C ILE A 3 16.01 5.08 -5.33
N THR A 4 15.93 6.24 -4.67
CA THR A 4 16.86 6.54 -3.58
C THR A 4 16.46 5.73 -2.36
N PRO A 5 17.36 4.87 -1.80
CA PRO A 5 17.04 4.05 -0.65
C PRO A 5 16.80 4.92 0.58
N LEU A 6 15.90 4.48 1.45
CA LEU A 6 15.67 5.10 2.74
C LEU A 6 16.85 4.82 3.68
N THR A 7 17.09 5.74 4.60
CA THR A 7 18.00 5.49 5.71
C THR A 7 17.36 4.53 6.72
N ASP A 8 18.17 3.78 7.48
CA ASP A 8 17.68 2.91 8.57
C ASP A 8 16.75 3.64 9.54
N LYS A 9 17.03 4.93 9.79
CA LYS A 9 16.20 5.75 10.69
C LYS A 9 14.83 6.02 10.07
N GLU A 10 14.77 6.35 8.78
CA GLU A 10 13.52 6.58 8.06
C GLU A 10 12.69 5.29 7.97
N GLN A 11 13.32 4.16 7.65
CA GLN A 11 12.63 2.87 7.56
C GLN A 11 12.07 2.41 8.92
N LYS A 12 12.84 2.56 10.01
CA LYS A 12 12.36 2.30 11.38
C LYS A 12 11.19 3.21 11.75
N GLU A 13 11.26 4.48 11.37
CA GLU A 13 10.20 5.44 11.63
C GLU A 13 8.93 5.13 10.85
N LEU A 14 9.02 4.73 9.57
CA LEU A 14 7.89 4.27 8.77
C LEU A 14 7.22 3.04 9.39
N SER A 15 8.01 2.07 9.86
CA SER A 15 7.51 0.89 10.55
C SER A 15 6.76 1.25 11.85
N ARG A 16 7.31 2.20 12.63
CA ARG A 16 6.64 2.73 13.82
C ARG A 16 5.33 3.45 13.47
N LEU A 17 5.34 4.27 12.42
CA LEU A 17 4.18 5.03 11.96
C LEU A 17 3.06 4.13 11.44
N GLN A 18 3.40 3.05 10.72
CA GLN A 18 2.44 2.04 10.28
C GLN A 18 1.64 1.49 11.47
N LEU A 19 2.31 1.06 12.53
CA LEU A 19 1.68 0.55 13.75
C LEU A 19 0.92 1.62 14.53
N PHE A 20 1.44 2.86 14.55
CA PHE A 20 0.79 4.00 15.17
C PHE A 20 -0.55 4.29 14.48
N TYR A 21 -0.58 4.45 13.17
CA TYR A 21 -1.80 4.73 12.41
C TYR A 21 -2.83 3.60 12.53
N TRP A 22 -2.39 2.34 12.55
CA TRP A 22 -3.26 1.20 12.82
C TRP A 22 -3.95 1.32 14.20
N LYS A 23 -3.18 1.64 15.25
CA LYS A 23 -3.73 1.83 16.61
C LYS A 23 -4.65 3.05 16.70
N GLU A 24 -4.34 4.14 16.00
CA GLU A 24 -5.24 5.30 15.91
C GLU A 24 -6.56 4.94 15.23
N ALA A 25 -6.54 4.14 14.16
CA ALA A 25 -7.77 3.67 13.52
C ALA A 25 -8.68 2.90 14.49
N LEU A 26 -8.10 2.03 15.32
CA LEU A 26 -8.85 1.30 16.36
C LEU A 26 -9.44 2.23 17.43
N ARG A 27 -8.74 3.32 17.76
CA ARG A 27 -9.28 4.35 18.68
C ARG A 27 -10.43 5.13 18.02
N CYS A 28 -10.28 5.48 16.74
CA CYS A 28 -11.34 6.13 15.98
C CYS A 28 -12.60 5.26 15.90
N GLU A 29 -12.46 3.95 15.72
CA GLU A 29 -13.58 3.00 15.75
C GLU A 29 -14.35 3.08 17.07
N LYS A 30 -13.64 2.97 18.21
CA LYS A 30 -14.23 3.05 19.56
C LYS A 30 -14.93 4.39 19.80
N ALA A 31 -14.36 5.47 19.29
CA ALA A 31 -14.92 6.81 19.38
C ALA A 31 -16.03 7.11 18.34
N LYS A 32 -16.37 6.15 17.47
CA LYS A 32 -17.31 6.31 16.35
C LYS A 32 -16.90 7.39 15.34
N ALA A 33 -15.61 7.73 15.28
CA ALA A 33 -15.01 8.68 14.36
C ALA A 33 -14.61 8.00 13.03
N TYR A 34 -15.60 7.47 12.30
CA TYR A 34 -15.35 6.51 11.22
C TYR A 34 -14.53 7.06 10.05
N LEU A 35 -14.78 8.30 9.62
CA LEU A 35 -13.98 8.94 8.56
C LEU A 35 -12.52 9.09 8.98
N ALA A 36 -12.26 9.53 10.21
CA ALA A 36 -10.91 9.62 10.74
C ALA A 36 -10.23 8.24 10.78
N GLY A 37 -10.95 7.19 11.17
CA GLY A 37 -10.45 5.82 11.12
C GLY A 37 -10.04 5.38 9.70
N CYS A 38 -10.85 5.71 8.68
CA CYS A 38 -10.50 5.42 7.28
C CYS A 38 -9.24 6.17 6.84
N VAL A 39 -9.07 7.44 7.27
CA VAL A 39 -7.87 8.23 6.98
C VAL A 39 -6.63 7.58 7.60
N MET A 40 -6.72 7.18 8.88
CA MET A 40 -5.62 6.49 9.57
C MET A 40 -5.24 5.18 8.86
N LEU A 41 -6.22 4.39 8.42
CA LEU A 41 -5.95 3.15 7.67
C LEU A 41 -5.29 3.41 6.30
N GLY A 42 -5.67 4.49 5.61
CA GLY A 42 -4.97 4.92 4.40
C GLY A 42 -3.51 5.27 4.66
N SER A 43 -3.22 5.99 5.75
CA SER A 43 -1.84 6.30 6.15
C SER A 43 -1.06 5.07 6.61
N ALA A 44 -1.71 4.10 7.26
CA ALA A 44 -1.08 2.84 7.62
C ALA A 44 -0.68 2.01 6.39
N LEU A 45 -1.56 1.93 5.39
CA LEU A 45 -1.27 1.25 4.12
C LEU A 45 -0.16 1.96 3.34
N GLU A 46 -0.16 3.29 3.32
CA GLU A 46 0.88 4.11 2.69
C GLU A 46 2.27 3.81 3.29
N ALA A 47 2.39 3.84 4.62
CA ALA A 47 3.65 3.51 5.30
C ALA A 47 4.11 2.06 5.04
N LEU A 48 3.15 1.12 4.98
CA LEU A 48 3.45 -0.28 4.66
C LEU A 48 4.01 -0.42 3.23
N LEU A 49 3.37 0.22 2.25
CA LEU A 49 3.81 0.15 0.85
C LEU A 49 5.16 0.85 0.64
N MET A 50 5.43 1.96 1.33
CA MET A 50 6.74 2.59 1.28
C MET A 50 7.85 1.63 1.74
N ASN A 51 7.65 0.92 2.86
CA ASN A 51 8.64 -0.06 3.34
C ASN A 51 8.86 -1.20 2.35
N ILE A 52 7.78 -1.73 1.74
CA ILE A 52 7.91 -2.80 0.74
C ILE A 52 8.66 -2.32 -0.52
N ILE A 53 8.35 -1.12 -1.01
CA ILE A 53 9.03 -0.56 -2.19
C ILE A 53 10.50 -0.31 -1.91
N ASP A 54 10.85 0.17 -0.73
CA ASP A 54 12.24 0.35 -0.31
C ASP A 54 12.99 -1.00 -0.26
N LEU A 55 12.36 -2.03 0.32
CA LEU A 55 12.93 -3.37 0.42
C LEU A 55 13.14 -4.05 -0.95
N TYR A 56 12.21 -3.83 -1.89
CA TYR A 56 12.20 -4.44 -3.22
C TYR A 56 12.34 -3.39 -4.33
N ALA A 57 13.23 -2.40 -4.12
CA ALA A 57 13.40 -1.27 -5.03
C ALA A 57 13.73 -1.70 -6.47
N GLU A 58 14.60 -2.70 -6.64
CA GLU A 58 14.97 -3.20 -7.97
C GLU A 58 13.77 -3.80 -8.74
N GLU A 59 12.88 -4.51 -8.06
CA GLU A 59 11.66 -5.05 -8.66
C GLU A 59 10.71 -3.93 -9.06
N ALA A 60 10.53 -2.94 -8.18
CA ALA A 60 9.74 -1.75 -8.48
C ALA A 60 10.27 -1.01 -9.72
N GLU A 61 11.59 -0.82 -9.82
CA GLU A 61 12.24 -0.15 -10.95
C GLU A 61 12.04 -0.90 -12.27
N LYS A 62 12.13 -2.24 -12.26
CA LYS A 62 11.94 -3.09 -13.44
C LYS A 62 10.55 -2.94 -14.08
N THR A 63 9.55 -2.50 -13.33
CA THR A 63 8.21 -2.26 -13.89
C THR A 63 8.14 -1.08 -14.87
N GLY A 64 9.08 -0.13 -14.78
CA GLY A 64 9.01 1.13 -15.52
C GLY A 64 7.82 2.02 -15.13
N LYS A 65 7.12 1.72 -14.03
CA LYS A 65 5.95 2.45 -13.54
C LYS A 65 6.26 3.37 -12.36
N ILE A 66 7.53 3.52 -12.00
CA ILE A 66 7.95 4.41 -10.92
C ILE A 66 7.61 5.88 -11.24
N PRO A 67 7.20 6.69 -10.27
CA PRO A 67 6.87 8.10 -10.48
C PRO A 67 8.12 8.91 -10.84
N MET A 68 7.96 9.78 -11.83
CA MET A 68 9.04 10.60 -12.37
C MET A 68 8.76 12.09 -12.14
N SER A 69 9.80 12.85 -11.85
CA SER A 69 9.78 14.31 -11.80
C SER A 69 10.98 14.86 -12.56
N LYS A 70 10.74 15.71 -13.57
CA LYS A 70 11.80 16.32 -14.38
C LYS A 70 12.82 15.29 -14.91
N ASN A 71 12.34 14.17 -15.46
CA ASN A 71 13.14 13.04 -15.97
C ASN A 71 14.03 12.32 -14.94
N LYS A 72 13.79 12.52 -13.64
CA LYS A 72 14.43 11.77 -12.55
C LYS A 72 13.38 11.01 -11.75
N ALA A 73 13.76 9.88 -11.18
CA ALA A 73 12.91 9.16 -10.23
C ALA A 73 12.56 10.10 -9.06
N LYS A 74 11.28 10.18 -8.73
CA LYS A 74 10.80 10.96 -7.59
C LYS A 74 11.32 10.29 -6.30
N PRO A 75 11.83 11.02 -5.30
CA PRO A 75 12.21 10.43 -4.01
C PRO A 75 11.01 9.71 -3.36
N LEU A 76 11.24 8.53 -2.78
CA LEU A 76 10.17 7.65 -2.27
C LEU A 76 9.24 8.37 -1.27
N LEU A 77 9.79 9.16 -0.35
CA LEU A 77 9.01 9.93 0.63
C LEU A 77 8.11 11.02 0.02
N LYS A 78 8.22 11.30 -1.28
CA LYS A 78 7.32 12.22 -2.00
C LYS A 78 6.20 11.49 -2.73
N TRP A 79 6.22 10.17 -2.80
CA TRP A 79 5.19 9.38 -3.48
C TRP A 79 3.89 9.48 -2.69
N ASP A 80 2.78 9.64 -3.40
CA ASP A 80 1.47 9.55 -2.76
C ASP A 80 0.94 8.11 -2.78
N LEU A 81 -0.18 7.86 -2.10
CA LEU A 81 -0.77 6.52 -2.07
C LEU A 81 -1.17 6.01 -3.46
N ALA A 82 -1.45 6.89 -4.44
CA ALA A 82 -1.75 6.46 -5.80
C ALA A 82 -0.50 5.95 -6.52
N ASP A 83 0.62 6.69 -6.39
CA ASP A 83 1.94 6.31 -6.88
C ASP A 83 2.33 4.92 -6.33
N LEU A 84 2.18 4.72 -5.01
CA LEU A 84 2.52 3.46 -4.33
C LEU A 84 1.66 2.29 -4.80
N LEU A 85 0.33 2.48 -4.90
CA LEU A 85 -0.58 1.44 -5.36
C LEU A 85 -0.34 1.07 -6.83
N ASN A 86 -0.01 2.05 -7.68
CA ASN A 86 0.31 1.80 -9.08
C ASN A 86 1.53 0.88 -9.22
N VAL A 87 2.60 1.16 -8.47
CA VAL A 87 3.81 0.31 -8.48
C VAL A 87 3.50 -1.07 -7.89
N ALA A 88 2.82 -1.15 -6.74
CA ALA A 88 2.47 -2.42 -6.11
C ALA A 88 1.59 -3.34 -6.98
N LYS A 89 0.73 -2.76 -7.82
CA LYS A 89 -0.05 -3.50 -8.82
C LYS A 89 0.81 -3.93 -10.01
N ALA A 90 1.68 -3.04 -10.49
CA ALA A 90 2.56 -3.33 -11.62
C ALA A 90 3.60 -4.43 -11.31
N THR A 91 4.06 -4.51 -10.06
CA THR A 91 4.94 -5.59 -9.58
C THR A 91 4.18 -6.89 -9.29
N GLY A 92 2.85 -6.84 -9.20
CA GLY A 92 2.03 -7.99 -8.83
C GLY A 92 2.02 -8.31 -7.33
N TRP A 93 2.64 -7.47 -6.49
CA TRP A 93 2.60 -7.64 -5.03
C TRP A 93 1.18 -7.49 -4.48
N LEU A 94 0.40 -6.60 -5.09
CA LEU A 94 -1.04 -6.51 -4.90
C LEU A 94 -1.73 -6.83 -6.22
N PRO A 95 -2.15 -8.09 -6.44
CA PRO A 95 -2.86 -8.47 -7.66
C PRO A 95 -4.07 -7.58 -7.92
N SER A 96 -4.21 -7.16 -9.17
CA SER A 96 -5.31 -6.33 -9.70
C SER A 96 -5.87 -7.02 -10.92
N ALA A 97 -7.19 -7.00 -11.11
CA ALA A 97 -7.83 -7.52 -12.31
C ALA A 97 -8.71 -6.49 -13.01
N LEU A 98 -8.85 -5.29 -12.44
CA LEU A 98 -9.56 -4.18 -13.03
C LEU A 98 -8.56 -3.14 -13.54
N ASP A 99 -8.85 -2.59 -14.72
CA ASP A 99 -8.18 -1.39 -15.18
C ASP A 99 -8.65 -0.19 -14.36
N LEU A 100 -7.75 0.78 -14.14
CA LEU A 100 -8.03 2.00 -13.36
C LEU A 100 -9.28 2.77 -13.82
N ASN A 101 -9.66 2.64 -15.11
CA ASN A 101 -10.79 3.34 -15.72
C ASN A 101 -11.98 2.42 -16.04
N SER A 102 -11.94 1.14 -15.62
CA SER A 102 -13.01 0.19 -15.89
C SER A 102 -14.13 0.26 -14.86
N ASP A 103 -15.35 -0.11 -15.26
CA ASP A 103 -16.47 -0.23 -14.34
C ASP A 103 -16.18 -1.28 -13.25
N TRP A 104 -16.60 -0.99 -12.02
CA TRP A 104 -16.33 -1.86 -10.88
C TRP A 104 -16.99 -3.23 -11.03
N ASN A 105 -16.16 -4.29 -11.09
CA ASN A 105 -16.64 -5.67 -11.15
C ASN A 105 -16.16 -6.47 -9.94
N TRP A 106 -17.04 -6.64 -8.95
CA TRP A 106 -16.74 -7.37 -7.71
C TRP A 106 -16.36 -8.84 -7.91
N ARG A 107 -16.79 -9.48 -9.02
CA ARG A 107 -16.44 -10.89 -9.31
C ARG A 107 -15.00 -11.05 -9.79
N LYS A 108 -14.47 -10.00 -10.41
CA LYS A 108 -13.10 -9.98 -10.95
C LYS A 108 -12.12 -9.34 -9.98
N ALA A 109 -12.57 -8.35 -9.22
CA ALA A 109 -11.75 -7.55 -8.31
C ALA A 109 -10.84 -8.41 -7.42
N LYS A 110 -9.59 -7.97 -7.31
CA LYS A 110 -8.54 -8.53 -6.47
C LYS A 110 -8.13 -7.52 -5.41
N VAL A 111 -7.24 -7.93 -4.51
CA VAL A 111 -6.82 -7.12 -3.35
C VAL A 111 -6.29 -5.74 -3.74
N GLY A 112 -5.57 -5.62 -4.86
CA GLY A 112 -5.07 -4.35 -5.38
C GLY A 112 -6.18 -3.41 -5.85
N ASP A 113 -7.27 -3.95 -6.40
CA ASP A 113 -8.45 -3.17 -6.79
C ASP A 113 -9.19 -2.65 -5.55
N TYR A 114 -9.28 -3.46 -4.49
CA TYR A 114 -9.87 -3.03 -3.21
C TYR A 114 -9.00 -2.00 -2.48
N ALA A 115 -7.68 -2.08 -2.60
CA ALA A 115 -6.77 -1.11 -1.99
C ALA A 115 -6.98 0.33 -2.51
N GLU A 116 -7.48 0.49 -3.74
CA GLU A 116 -7.91 1.80 -4.25
C GLU A 116 -9.09 2.39 -3.46
N LEU A 117 -9.98 1.56 -2.91
CA LEU A 117 -11.06 2.03 -2.05
C LEU A 117 -10.51 2.65 -0.76
N VAL A 118 -9.37 2.17 -0.26
CA VAL A 118 -8.67 2.77 0.89
C VAL A 118 -8.22 4.18 0.58
N ARG A 119 -7.62 4.37 -0.60
CA ARG A 119 -7.24 5.69 -1.08
C ARG A 119 -8.46 6.60 -1.26
N MET A 120 -9.54 6.11 -1.87
CA MET A 120 -10.78 6.87 -2.06
C MET A 120 -11.38 7.31 -0.71
N MET A 121 -11.48 6.39 0.25
CA MET A 121 -12.04 6.68 1.58
C MET A 121 -11.18 7.65 2.38
N ARG A 122 -9.84 7.53 2.33
CA ARG A 122 -8.92 8.51 2.90
C ARG A 122 -9.13 9.90 2.27
N ASN A 123 -9.28 9.95 0.95
CA ASN A 123 -9.41 11.21 0.22
C ASN A 123 -10.71 11.97 0.53
N LEU A 124 -11.72 11.33 1.11
CA LEU A 124 -12.91 12.03 1.64
C LEU A 124 -12.57 13.03 2.76
N ALA A 125 -11.36 12.99 3.34
CA ALA A 125 -10.89 14.07 4.21
C ALA A 125 -10.83 15.44 3.50
N HIS A 126 -10.73 15.45 2.17
CA HIS A 126 -10.75 16.67 1.36
C HIS A 126 -12.20 17.06 1.01
N PRO A 127 -12.68 18.27 1.36
CA PRO A 127 -14.07 18.67 1.14
C PRO A 127 -14.54 18.56 -0.32
N ALA A 128 -13.68 18.92 -1.28
CA ALA A 128 -14.01 18.81 -2.71
C ALA A 128 -14.25 17.35 -3.13
N ARG A 129 -13.44 16.40 -2.62
CA ARG A 129 -13.63 14.96 -2.86
C ARG A 129 -14.85 14.43 -2.13
N TYR A 130 -15.12 14.89 -0.91
CA TYR A 130 -16.33 14.54 -0.18
C TYR A 130 -17.59 14.94 -0.96
N LEU A 131 -17.62 16.17 -1.49
CA LEU A 131 -18.72 16.66 -2.30
C LEU A 131 -18.85 15.87 -3.61
N GLN A 132 -17.76 15.56 -4.29
CA GLN A 132 -17.82 14.83 -5.55
C GLN A 132 -18.27 13.36 -5.36
N ASP A 133 -17.70 12.68 -4.38
CA ASP A 133 -17.78 11.21 -4.28
C ASP A 133 -18.81 10.73 -3.22
N HIS A 134 -19.19 11.58 -2.26
CA HIS A 134 -20.00 11.18 -1.09
C HIS A 134 -21.02 12.23 -0.63
N THR A 135 -21.54 13.05 -1.55
CA THR A 135 -22.57 14.07 -1.25
C THR A 135 -23.80 13.48 -0.58
N GLY A 136 -24.27 14.14 0.47
CA GLY A 136 -25.48 13.77 1.20
C GLY A 136 -25.39 12.47 2.00
N ARG A 137 -24.20 11.84 2.05
CA ARG A 137 -23.98 10.58 2.75
C ARG A 137 -23.01 10.78 3.92
N ARG A 138 -23.04 9.84 4.87
CA ARG A 138 -22.12 9.79 6.02
C ARG A 138 -21.25 8.55 5.92
N VAL A 139 -20.00 8.67 6.34
CA VAL A 139 -19.12 7.50 6.54
C VAL A 139 -19.58 6.77 7.81
N THR A 140 -19.91 5.49 7.69
CA THR A 140 -20.46 4.66 8.78
C THR A 140 -19.44 3.63 9.25
N ASN A 141 -19.74 2.93 10.36
CA ASN A 141 -18.89 1.83 10.85
C ASN A 141 -18.64 0.77 9.76
N ARG A 142 -19.64 0.47 8.92
CA ARG A 142 -19.50 -0.51 7.83
C ARG A 142 -18.40 -0.12 6.83
N TYR A 143 -18.22 1.17 6.56
CA TYR A 143 -17.11 1.63 5.72
C TYR A 143 -15.78 1.36 6.41
N LEU A 144 -15.66 1.71 7.69
CA LEU A 144 -14.43 1.52 8.46
C LEU A 144 -14.05 0.03 8.59
N GLN A 145 -15.00 -0.85 8.90
CA GLN A 145 -14.73 -2.31 8.97
C GLN A 145 -14.17 -2.85 7.66
N ARG A 146 -14.76 -2.44 6.53
CA ARG A 146 -14.24 -2.81 5.21
C ARG A 146 -12.83 -2.28 4.99
N GLN A 147 -12.50 -1.09 5.48
CA GLN A 147 -11.13 -0.58 5.38
C GLN A 147 -10.14 -1.44 6.17
N PHE A 148 -10.51 -1.89 7.38
CA PHE A 148 -9.69 -2.82 8.16
C PHE A 148 -9.47 -4.13 7.39
N GLU A 149 -10.54 -4.73 6.87
CA GLU A 149 -10.46 -5.98 6.08
C GLU A 149 -9.53 -5.83 4.88
N ILE A 150 -9.65 -4.72 4.13
CA ILE A 150 -8.83 -4.48 2.94
C ILE A 150 -7.37 -4.29 3.31
N VAL A 151 -7.06 -3.45 4.31
CA VAL A 151 -5.67 -3.21 4.73
C VAL A 151 -5.03 -4.48 5.31
N LEU A 152 -5.77 -5.31 6.05
CA LEU A 152 -5.29 -6.61 6.50
C LEU A 152 -5.00 -7.54 5.33
N ALA A 153 -5.93 -7.66 4.38
CA ALA A 153 -5.74 -8.48 3.20
C ALA A 153 -4.51 -8.01 2.39
N SER A 154 -4.34 -6.69 2.19
CA SER A 154 -3.16 -6.14 1.53
C SER A 154 -1.88 -6.51 2.29
N ARG A 155 -1.85 -6.35 3.61
CA ARG A 155 -0.70 -6.73 4.43
C ARG A 155 -0.38 -8.23 4.29
N ASP A 156 -1.39 -9.09 4.36
CA ASP A 156 -1.18 -10.53 4.32
C ASP A 156 -0.66 -10.99 2.95
N TRP A 157 -1.10 -10.36 1.86
CA TRP A 157 -0.52 -10.56 0.52
C TRP A 157 0.95 -10.12 0.45
N LEU A 158 1.28 -8.96 1.01
CA LEU A 158 2.65 -8.45 1.04
C LEU A 158 3.58 -9.33 1.90
N VAL A 159 3.09 -9.84 3.03
CA VAL A 159 3.81 -10.81 3.87
C VAL A 159 4.01 -12.12 3.12
N ALA A 160 2.99 -12.63 2.41
CA ALA A 160 3.12 -13.84 1.62
C ALA A 160 4.15 -13.69 0.48
N HIS A 161 4.20 -12.52 -0.17
CA HIS A 161 5.24 -12.20 -1.14
C HIS A 161 6.62 -12.18 -0.48
N ASN A 162 6.78 -11.46 0.64
CA ASN A 162 8.04 -11.39 1.38
C ASN A 162 8.56 -12.77 1.79
N ASN A 163 7.69 -13.62 2.34
CA ASN A 163 8.06 -14.98 2.74
C ASN A 163 8.49 -15.84 1.56
N ARG A 164 7.87 -15.66 0.39
CA ARG A 164 8.25 -16.37 -0.84
C ARG A 164 9.63 -15.95 -1.33
N GLU A 165 9.92 -14.65 -1.35
CA GLU A 165 11.23 -14.15 -1.78
C GLU A 165 12.34 -14.54 -0.79
N LEU A 166 12.06 -14.52 0.52
CA LEU A 166 12.98 -15.02 1.54
C LEU A 166 13.28 -16.52 1.35
N LEU A 167 12.27 -17.35 1.09
CA LEU A 167 12.48 -18.77 0.85
C LEU A 167 13.38 -19.02 -0.37
N LYS A 168 13.15 -18.31 -1.47
CA LYS A 168 14.01 -18.40 -2.66
C LYS A 168 15.46 -17.99 -2.36
N ALA A 169 15.66 -16.91 -1.61
CA ALA A 169 16.99 -16.44 -1.25
C ALA A 169 17.75 -17.48 -0.40
N ILE A 170 17.07 -18.13 0.56
CA ILE A 170 17.65 -19.21 1.37
C ILE A 170 18.03 -20.40 0.48
N GLU A 171 17.13 -20.85 -0.41
CA GLU A 171 17.41 -21.95 -1.33
C GLU A 171 18.58 -21.66 -2.28
N GLU A 172 18.72 -20.40 -2.73
CA GLU A 172 19.85 -19.97 -3.56
C GLU A 172 21.17 -19.96 -2.79
N GLU A 173 21.14 -19.53 -1.53
CA GLU A 173 22.31 -19.54 -0.65
C GLU A 173 22.76 -20.97 -0.32
N GLU A 174 21.82 -21.88 -0.02
CA GLU A 174 22.10 -23.30 0.20
C GLU A 174 22.72 -23.95 -1.03
N LYS A 175 22.21 -23.67 -2.23
CA LYS A 175 22.79 -24.17 -3.49
C LYS A 175 24.19 -23.62 -3.74
N ARG A 176 24.46 -22.35 -3.40
CA ARG A 176 25.80 -21.75 -3.49
C ARG A 176 26.76 -22.40 -2.50
N ALA A 177 26.32 -22.65 -1.26
CA ALA A 177 27.13 -23.30 -0.23
C ALA A 177 27.44 -24.76 -0.59
N ALA A 178 26.47 -25.51 -1.14
CA ALA A 178 26.64 -26.89 -1.60
C ALA A 178 27.46 -27.02 -2.91
N GLY A 179 27.68 -25.92 -3.63
CA GLY A 179 28.40 -25.85 -4.91
C GLY A 179 29.83 -25.31 -4.84
N THR A 180 30.46 -25.33 -3.66
CA THR A 180 31.90 -25.01 -3.52
C THR A 180 32.72 -26.22 -4.02
N PRO A 181 33.73 -26.06 -4.90
CA PRO A 181 34.47 -27.16 -5.55
C PRO A 181 35.10 -28.16 -4.58
#